data_AF-A0A372QHE9-F1
#
_entry.id   AF-A0A372QHE9-F1
#
_cell.length_a   1.000
_cell.length_b   1.000
_cell.length_c   1.000
_cell.angle_alpha   90.00
_cell.angle_beta   90.00
_cell.angle_gamma   90.00
#
_symmetry.space_group_name_H-M   'P 1'
#
loop_
_entity.id
_entity.type
_entity.pdbx_description
1 polymer ?
#
loop_
_entity_poly.entity_id
_entity_poly.type
_entity_poly.pdbx_seq_one_letter_code
_entity_poly.pdbx_strand_id
1 'polypeptide(L)'
;MPFNTRKHLRNHFVLGFIPFGGHFEDFIRPFIEDMKQLERGTLMNVQEIDCWVIAGLGYVTADLLQGNDLAGVKRHGALRGYRTCLVAKENSTDITLDIASVSRYQHITDTQFESIFTASTIKQQNDIAKEYGLRTRLPILDQLQRERHLQSPQDIYHIIAGKTLKQ
;
A
#
# COMPACT_ATOMS: atom_id res chain seq x y z
N MET A 1 -9.71 5.57 -17.03
CA MET A 1 -8.57 5.90 -17.92
C MET A 1 -8.54 4.85 -19.04
N PRO A 2 -8.76 5.26 -20.30
CA PRO A 2 -8.87 4.36 -21.45
C PRO A 2 -7.62 3.47 -21.64
N PHE A 3 -7.79 2.26 -22.19
CA PHE A 3 -6.70 1.28 -22.36
C PHE A 3 -5.51 1.83 -23.16
N ASN A 4 -5.79 2.57 -24.24
CA ASN A 4 -4.74 3.19 -25.07
C ASN A 4 -3.90 4.21 -24.30
N THR A 5 -4.50 4.95 -23.36
CA THR A 5 -3.79 5.91 -22.51
C THR A 5 -2.90 5.23 -21.47
N ARG A 6 -3.25 3.99 -21.04
CA ARG A 6 -2.41 3.22 -20.11
C ARG A 6 -1.10 2.77 -20.77
N LYS A 7 -1.09 2.49 -22.08
CA LYS A 7 0.13 2.19 -22.85
C LYS A 7 1.07 3.41 -22.99
N HIS A 8 0.62 4.61 -22.63
CA HIS A 8 1.42 5.83 -22.69
C HIS A 8 1.90 6.29 -21.30
N LEU A 9 1.60 5.53 -20.24
CA LEU A 9 2.17 5.76 -18.91
C LEU A 9 3.65 5.38 -18.95
N ARG A 10 4.51 6.36 -19.24
CA ARG A 10 5.97 6.20 -19.26
C ARG A 10 6.57 5.94 -17.87
N ASN A 11 5.78 6.08 -16.80
CA ASN A 11 6.21 5.95 -15.41
C ASN A 11 5.52 4.76 -14.70
N HIS A 12 5.26 3.67 -15.41
CA HIS A 12 4.78 2.42 -14.80
C HIS A 12 5.94 1.42 -14.69
N PHE A 13 6.40 1.20 -13.46
CA PHE A 13 7.46 0.24 -13.17
C PHE A 13 6.84 -1.05 -12.66
N VAL A 14 7.06 -2.14 -13.39
CA VAL A 14 6.75 -3.48 -12.90
C VAL A 14 7.94 -3.96 -12.09
N LEU A 15 7.81 -3.90 -10.77
CA LEU A 15 8.80 -4.44 -9.84
C LEU A 15 8.50 -5.93 -9.64
N GLY A 16 8.93 -6.74 -10.63
CA GLY A 16 8.67 -8.17 -10.67
C GLY A 16 9.88 -9.02 -10.24
N PHE A 17 9.57 -10.18 -9.65
CA PHE A 17 10.44 -11.29 -9.26
C PHE A 17 11.33 -11.08 -8.02
N ILE A 18 10.81 -11.54 -6.88
CA ILE A 18 11.63 -11.94 -5.74
C ILE A 18 12.16 -13.35 -6.04
N PRO A 19 13.48 -13.60 -6.05
CA PRO A 19 14.01 -14.95 -6.23
C PRO A 19 13.53 -15.89 -5.12
N PHE A 20 13.50 -17.19 -5.39
CA PHE A 20 13.10 -18.19 -4.39
C PHE A 20 13.98 -18.06 -3.13
N GLY A 21 13.33 -17.97 -1.96
CA GLY A 21 14.02 -17.74 -0.68
C GLY A 21 14.36 -16.27 -0.38
N GLY A 22 14.11 -15.34 -1.29
CA GLY A 22 14.29 -13.91 -1.07
C GLY A 22 13.16 -13.29 -0.26
N HIS A 23 13.48 -12.25 0.53
CA HIS A 23 12.49 -11.46 1.26
C HIS A 23 12.12 -10.20 0.47
N PHE A 24 10.82 -9.93 0.33
CA PHE A 24 10.35 -8.77 -0.45
C PHE A 24 10.90 -7.43 0.07
N GLU A 25 11.04 -7.28 1.39
CA GLU A 25 11.56 -6.02 1.96
C GLU A 25 13.01 -5.74 1.56
N ASP A 26 13.81 -6.78 1.30
CA ASP A 26 15.19 -6.59 0.84
C ASP A 26 15.21 -6.25 -0.65
N PHE A 27 14.33 -6.88 -1.42
CA PHE A 27 14.17 -6.59 -2.85
C PHE A 27 13.71 -5.16 -3.13
N ILE A 28 12.74 -4.66 -2.36
CA ILE A 28 12.15 -3.33 -2.58
C ILE A 28 13.01 -2.19 -1.99
N ARG A 29 13.98 -2.49 -1.13
CA ARG A 29 14.76 -1.48 -0.40
C ARG A 29 15.48 -0.48 -1.31
N PRO A 30 16.21 -0.91 -2.37
CA PRO A 30 16.87 0.04 -3.28
C PRO A 30 15.86 0.99 -3.95
N PHE A 31 14.70 0.48 -4.35
CA PHE A 31 13.63 1.30 -4.92
C PHE A 31 13.13 2.37 -3.93
N ILE A 32 12.98 2.02 -2.64
CA ILE A 32 12.60 3.00 -1.61
C ILE A 32 13.67 4.07 -1.44
N GLU A 33 14.95 3.69 -1.48
CA GLU A 33 16.07 4.62 -1.36
C GLU A 33 16.11 5.61 -2.54
N ASP A 34 15.94 5.12 -3.76
CA ASP A 34 15.85 5.95 -4.96
C ASP A 34 14.63 6.88 -4.91
N MET A 35 13.46 6.36 -4.52
CA MET A 35 12.25 7.15 -4.38
C MET A 35 12.40 8.26 -3.34
N LYS A 36 13.07 8.01 -2.20
CA LYS A 36 13.37 9.05 -1.21
C LYS A 36 14.24 10.18 -1.76
N GLN A 37 15.15 9.87 -2.68
CA GLN A 37 15.93 10.91 -3.37
C GLN A 37 15.02 11.73 -4.29
N LEU A 38 14.20 11.05 -5.09
CA LEU A 38 13.25 11.69 -5.99
C LEU A 38 12.19 12.53 -5.27
N GLU A 39 11.73 12.13 -4.09
CA GLU A 39 10.78 12.92 -3.27
C GLU A 39 11.37 14.25 -2.80
N ARG A 40 12.68 14.30 -2.55
CA ARG A 40 13.40 15.54 -2.20
C ARG A 40 13.78 16.38 -3.43
N GLY A 41 13.73 15.77 -4.61
CA GLY A 41 14.23 16.35 -5.84
C GLY A 41 15.68 15.99 -6.11
N THR A 42 15.96 15.61 -7.36
CA THR A 42 17.29 15.29 -7.87
C THR A 42 17.51 16.00 -9.20
N LEU A 43 18.70 16.56 -9.41
CA LEU A 43 19.11 17.06 -10.71
C LEU A 43 19.39 15.87 -11.65
N MET A 44 18.69 15.81 -12.77
CA MET A 44 18.83 14.74 -13.76
C MET A 44 19.02 15.33 -15.15
N ASN A 45 19.98 14.79 -15.89
CA ASN A 45 20.11 15.12 -17.31
C ASN A 45 19.07 14.34 -18.12
N VAL A 46 18.11 15.05 -18.69
CA VAL A 46 17.04 14.49 -19.52
C VAL A 46 17.20 15.06 -20.91
N GLN A 47 17.64 14.23 -21.86
CA GLN A 47 17.87 14.64 -23.25
C GLN A 47 18.80 15.86 -23.34
N GLU A 48 19.95 15.78 -22.66
CA GLU A 48 20.98 16.84 -22.62
C GLU A 48 20.56 18.11 -21.86
N ILE A 49 19.40 18.11 -21.22
CA ILE A 49 18.92 19.23 -20.40
C ILE A 49 18.94 18.82 -18.94
N ASP A 50 19.66 19.59 -18.11
CA ASP A 50 19.65 19.41 -16.67
C ASP A 50 18.30 19.88 -16.10
N CYS A 51 17.51 18.94 -15.59
CA CYS A 51 16.18 19.14 -15.06
C CYS A 51 16.16 18.84 -13.56
N TRP A 52 15.48 19.68 -12.78
CA TRP A 52 15.15 19.34 -11.40
C TRP A 52 13.94 18.41 -11.39
N VAL A 53 14.16 17.13 -11.10
CA VAL A 53 13.11 16.10 -11.14
C VAL A 53 12.65 15.78 -9.72
N ILE A 54 11.34 15.89 -9.50
CA ILE A 54 10.67 15.44 -8.28
C ILE A 54 9.70 14.33 -8.68
N ALA A 55 9.68 13.24 -7.94
CA ALA A 55 8.69 12.17 -8.11
C ALA A 55 8.18 11.67 -6.77
N GLY A 56 6.93 11.19 -6.77
CA GLY A 56 6.31 10.55 -5.63
C GLY A 56 5.76 9.19 -6.03
N LEU A 57 5.50 8.35 -5.03
CA LEU A 57 4.77 7.11 -5.25
C LEU A 57 3.42 7.46 -5.89
N GLY A 58 2.99 6.70 -6.88
CA GLY A 58 1.72 6.91 -7.56
C GLY A 58 0.67 5.90 -7.10
N TYR A 59 0.63 4.77 -7.79
CA TYR A 59 -0.31 3.70 -7.53
C TYR A 59 0.43 2.37 -7.36
N VAL A 60 0.05 1.58 -6.35
CA VAL A 60 0.66 0.28 -6.08
C VAL A 60 -0.31 -0.84 -6.42
N THR A 61 0.14 -1.78 -7.24
CA THR A 61 -0.59 -3.00 -7.55
C THR A 61 0.12 -4.17 -6.94
N ALA A 62 -0.60 -5.02 -6.22
CA ALA A 62 -0.04 -6.22 -5.62
C ALA A 62 -1.11 -7.30 -5.54
N ASP A 63 -0.68 -8.56 -5.46
CA ASP A 63 -1.58 -9.64 -5.12
C ASP A 63 -2.14 -9.46 -3.68
N LEU A 64 -3.09 -10.30 -3.29
CA LEU A 64 -3.79 -10.13 -2.02
C LEU A 64 -2.84 -10.18 -0.80
N LEU A 65 -1.89 -11.11 -0.78
CA LEU A 65 -1.01 -11.33 0.36
C LEU A 65 0.07 -10.24 0.46
N GLN A 66 0.74 -9.97 -0.66
CA GLN A 66 1.74 -8.92 -0.75
C GLN A 66 1.11 -7.54 -0.53
N GLY A 67 -0.09 -7.32 -1.06
CA GLY A 67 -0.85 -6.08 -0.86
C GLY A 67 -1.19 -5.83 0.61
N ASN A 68 -1.50 -6.88 1.38
CA ASN A 68 -1.70 -6.73 2.81
C ASN A 68 -0.39 -6.39 3.54
N ASP A 69 0.72 -7.04 3.18
CA ASP A 69 2.02 -6.73 3.78
C ASP A 69 2.43 -5.27 3.56
N LEU A 70 2.24 -4.79 2.33
CA LEU A 70 2.51 -3.44 1.88
C LEU A 70 1.57 -2.38 2.50
N ALA A 71 0.41 -2.81 2.99
CA ALA A 71 -0.53 -1.97 3.74
C ALA A 71 -0.38 -2.09 5.26
N GLY A 72 0.54 -2.94 5.75
CA GLY A 72 0.72 -3.18 7.17
C GLY A 72 -0.41 -4.00 7.81
N VAL A 73 -1.21 -4.70 7.00
CA VAL A 73 -2.30 -5.58 7.45
C VAL A 73 -1.77 -6.99 7.68
N LYS A 74 -2.32 -7.71 8.65
CA LYS A 74 -1.99 -9.13 8.86
C LYS A 74 -2.41 -9.94 7.63
N ARG A 75 -1.65 -11.01 7.33
CA ARG A 75 -2.00 -11.98 6.28
C ARG A 75 -3.14 -12.88 6.78
N HIS A 76 -2.85 -14.14 7.06
CA HIS A 76 -3.79 -15.07 7.65
C HIS A 76 -4.05 -14.74 9.12
N GLY A 77 -5.30 -14.94 9.57
CA GLY A 77 -5.69 -14.77 10.96
C GLY A 77 -6.01 -13.33 11.39
N ALA A 78 -6.13 -12.38 10.46
CA ALA A 78 -6.69 -11.07 10.77
C ALA A 78 -8.14 -11.21 11.28
N LEU A 79 -8.45 -10.57 12.40
CA LEU A 79 -9.81 -10.53 12.95
C LEU A 79 -10.67 -9.45 12.29
N ARG A 80 -10.03 -8.38 11.81
CA ARG A 80 -10.70 -7.25 11.18
C ARG A 80 -9.91 -6.72 10.00
N GLY A 81 -10.65 -6.44 8.95
CA GLY A 81 -10.27 -5.63 7.82
C GLY A 81 -9.34 -6.31 6.84
N TYR A 82 -9.51 -5.94 5.58
CA TYR A 82 -8.48 -6.06 4.56
C TYR A 82 -7.69 -4.75 4.49
N ARG A 83 -6.77 -4.63 3.54
CA ARG A 83 -6.00 -3.40 3.30
C ARG A 83 -6.85 -2.14 3.02
N THR A 84 -8.07 -2.30 2.53
CA THR A 84 -8.95 -1.19 2.15
C THR A 84 -10.11 -0.92 3.11
N CYS A 85 -10.46 -1.84 4.01
CA CYS A 85 -11.67 -1.73 4.84
C CYS A 85 -11.50 -2.31 6.25
N LEU A 86 -12.40 -1.96 7.16
CA LEU A 86 -12.46 -2.36 8.57
C LEU A 86 -13.59 -3.36 8.84
N VAL A 87 -13.72 -4.36 7.99
CA VAL A 87 -14.77 -5.39 8.09
C VAL A 87 -14.34 -6.52 9.02
N ALA A 88 -15.14 -6.85 10.02
CA ALA A 88 -14.87 -8.01 10.86
C ALA A 88 -14.88 -9.30 10.02
N LYS A 89 -14.04 -10.27 10.36
CA LYS A 89 -13.86 -11.50 9.57
C LYS A 89 -15.19 -12.25 9.35
N GLU A 90 -16.04 -12.26 10.36
CA GLU A 90 -17.39 -12.83 10.34
C GLU A 90 -18.31 -12.18 9.30
N ASN A 91 -18.07 -10.91 8.95
CA ASN A 91 -18.89 -10.14 8.02
C ASN A 91 -18.26 -10.02 6.63
N SER A 92 -17.16 -10.74 6.34
CA SER A 92 -16.42 -10.58 5.08
C SER A 92 -17.21 -11.03 3.83
N THR A 93 -18.27 -11.81 4.02
CA THR A 93 -19.14 -12.31 2.94
C THR A 93 -20.51 -11.63 2.92
N ASP A 94 -20.72 -10.59 3.73
CA ASP A 94 -21.97 -9.86 3.76
C ASP A 94 -22.12 -8.99 2.49
N ILE A 95 -23.09 -9.35 1.65
CA ILE A 95 -23.38 -8.65 0.39
C ILE A 95 -24.05 -7.29 0.59
N THR A 96 -24.56 -7.01 1.80
CA THR A 96 -25.22 -5.75 2.13
C THR A 96 -24.27 -4.70 2.68
N LEU A 97 -23.00 -5.07 2.86
CA LEU A 97 -22.00 -4.24 3.48
C LEU A 97 -21.63 -3.03 2.61
N ASP A 98 -21.86 -1.83 3.14
CA ASP A 98 -21.41 -0.60 2.50
C ASP A 98 -19.90 -0.40 2.69
N ILE A 99 -19.13 -0.73 1.64
CA ILE A 99 -17.68 -0.60 1.59
C ILE A 99 -17.22 0.83 1.89
N ALA A 100 -17.97 1.86 1.48
CA ALA A 100 -17.60 3.24 1.73
C ALA A 100 -17.64 3.54 3.23
N SER A 101 -18.71 3.13 3.92
CA SER A 101 -18.85 3.31 5.38
C SER A 101 -17.76 2.62 6.20
N VAL A 102 -17.22 1.49 5.71
CA VAL A 102 -16.19 0.71 6.41
C VAL A 102 -14.77 0.92 5.88
N SER A 103 -14.56 1.90 4.99
CA SER A 103 -13.27 2.11 4.35
C SER A 103 -12.19 2.54 5.35
N ARG A 104 -10.96 2.03 5.17
CA ARG A 104 -9.79 2.45 5.96
C ARG A 104 -9.28 3.78 5.44
N TYR A 105 -9.67 4.88 6.08
CA TYR A 105 -9.10 6.19 5.81
C TYR A 105 -7.71 6.33 6.45
N GLN A 106 -6.92 7.26 5.92
CA GLN A 106 -5.57 7.51 6.41
C GLN A 106 -5.58 7.86 7.90
N HIS A 107 -6.39 8.84 8.33
CA HIS A 107 -6.45 9.27 9.73
C HIS A 107 -6.78 8.14 10.71
N ILE A 108 -7.69 7.24 10.33
CA ILE A 108 -8.06 6.08 11.17
C ILE A 108 -6.89 5.12 11.30
N THR A 109 -6.23 4.83 10.19
CA THR A 109 -5.13 3.88 10.15
C THR A 109 -3.91 4.43 10.88
N ASP A 110 -3.63 5.72 10.75
CA ASP A 110 -2.57 6.43 11.48
C ASP A 110 -2.82 6.35 12.99
N THR A 111 -4.03 6.68 13.44
CA THR A 111 -4.43 6.58 14.86
C THR A 111 -4.30 5.14 15.39
N GLN A 112 -4.68 4.14 14.60
CA GLN A 112 -4.54 2.73 14.97
C GLN A 112 -3.08 2.34 15.13
N PHE A 113 -2.20 2.72 14.21
CA PHE A 113 -0.77 2.48 14.35
C PHE A 113 -0.17 3.21 15.54
N GLU A 114 -0.54 4.46 15.78
CA GLU A 114 -0.13 5.21 16.98
C GLU A 114 -0.52 4.47 18.26
N SER A 115 -1.75 3.96 18.36
CA SER A 115 -2.19 3.18 19.51
C SER A 115 -1.36 1.90 19.73
N ILE A 116 -0.92 1.26 18.63
CA ILE A 116 -0.02 0.10 18.69
C ILE A 116 1.35 0.54 19.21
N PHE A 117 1.94 1.61 18.67
CA PHE A 117 3.30 2.01 19.05
C PHE A 117 3.40 2.69 20.42
N THR A 118 2.32 3.26 20.92
CA THR A 118 2.24 3.90 22.24
C THR A 118 1.95 2.92 23.37
N ALA A 119 1.55 1.68 23.08
CA ALA A 119 1.25 0.70 24.12
C ALA A 119 2.51 0.28 24.90
N SER A 120 2.37 0.22 26.23
CA SER A 120 3.49 0.08 27.17
C SER A 120 4.21 -1.27 27.13
N THR A 121 3.57 -2.32 26.60
CA THR A 121 4.14 -3.68 26.59
C THR A 121 3.95 -4.35 25.23
N ILE A 122 4.91 -5.20 24.84
CA ILE A 122 4.84 -6.00 23.59
C ILE A 122 3.55 -6.82 23.53
N LYS A 123 3.07 -7.33 24.67
CA LYS A 123 1.79 -8.05 24.76
C LYS A 123 0.62 -7.16 24.34
N GLN A 124 0.50 -5.97 24.93
CA GLN A 124 -0.55 -5.01 24.57
C GLN A 124 -0.44 -4.59 23.09
N GLN A 125 0.77 -4.34 22.59
CA GLN A 125 0.98 -4.03 21.17
C GLN A 125 0.41 -5.14 20.27
N ASN A 126 0.72 -6.40 20.59
CA ASN A 126 0.24 -7.56 19.85
C ASN A 126 -1.28 -7.75 19.96
N ASP A 127 -1.86 -7.48 21.12
CA ASP A 127 -3.30 -7.58 21.36
C ASP A 127 -4.06 -6.52 20.55
N ILE A 128 -3.63 -5.26 20.60
CA ILE A 128 -4.21 -4.15 19.81
C ILE A 128 -4.03 -4.42 18.30
N ALA A 129 -2.83 -4.82 17.88
CA ALA A 129 -2.56 -5.16 16.49
C ALA A 129 -3.43 -6.33 16.01
N LYS A 130 -3.73 -7.31 16.88
CA LYS A 130 -4.64 -8.41 16.57
C LYS A 130 -6.09 -7.92 16.43
N GLU A 131 -6.54 -7.03 17.31
CA GLU A 131 -7.87 -6.45 17.24
C GLU A 131 -8.10 -5.68 15.93
N TYR A 132 -7.15 -4.82 15.54
CA TYR A 132 -7.25 -4.04 14.30
C TYR A 132 -6.85 -4.79 13.04
N GLY A 133 -6.39 -6.03 13.16
CA GLY A 133 -5.85 -6.81 12.03
C GLY A 133 -4.60 -6.20 11.40
N LEU A 134 -3.85 -5.39 12.16
CA LEU A 134 -2.64 -4.70 11.72
C LEU A 134 -1.37 -5.41 12.20
N ARG A 135 -0.23 -5.08 11.60
CA ARG A 135 1.08 -5.51 12.07
C ARG A 135 1.61 -4.57 13.15
N THR A 136 2.52 -5.06 13.98
CA THR A 136 3.26 -4.29 14.97
C THR A 136 4.47 -3.55 14.38
N ARG A 137 4.55 -3.47 13.05
CA ARG A 137 5.56 -2.73 12.31
C ARG A 137 4.90 -1.99 11.16
N LEU A 138 5.41 -0.80 10.85
CA LEU A 138 4.98 -0.06 9.68
C LEU A 138 5.40 -0.79 8.40
N PRO A 139 4.56 -0.78 7.35
CA PRO A 139 4.93 -1.29 6.05
C PRO A 139 6.06 -0.46 5.44
N ILE A 140 6.87 -1.11 4.60
CA ILE A 140 8.04 -0.50 3.96
C ILE A 140 7.73 0.74 3.10
N LEU A 141 6.51 0.83 2.55
CA LEU A 141 6.07 1.99 1.78
C LEU A 141 5.85 3.24 2.64
N ASP A 142 5.68 3.10 3.95
CA ASP A 142 5.52 4.25 4.84
C ASP A 142 6.84 4.99 5.12
N GLN A 143 7.93 4.51 4.53
CA GLN A 143 9.17 5.28 4.46
C GLN A 143 9.15 6.36 3.38
N LEU A 144 8.12 6.36 2.51
CA LEU A 144 7.89 7.32 1.44
C LEU A 144 6.81 8.33 1.86
N GLN A 145 6.83 9.51 1.25
CA GLN A 145 5.74 10.47 1.37
C GLN A 145 4.52 9.96 0.59
N ARG A 146 3.54 9.43 1.32
CA ARG A 146 2.34 8.85 0.70
C ARG A 146 1.06 9.04 1.51
N GLU A 147 -0.05 9.06 0.79
CA GLU A 147 -1.42 9.03 1.31
C GLU A 147 -1.84 7.55 1.39
N ARG A 148 -1.90 6.98 2.61
CA ARG A 148 -2.08 5.52 2.80
C ARG A 148 -3.37 4.99 2.18
N HIS A 149 -4.42 5.79 2.13
CA HIS A 149 -5.75 5.36 1.69
C HIS A 149 -5.83 5.27 0.16
N LEU A 150 -5.50 6.36 -0.53
CA LEU A 150 -5.46 6.53 -1.98
C LEU A 150 -4.35 5.67 -2.61
N GLN A 151 -3.27 5.44 -1.88
CA GLN A 151 -2.08 4.72 -2.37
C GLN A 151 -1.92 3.36 -1.68
N SER A 152 -2.98 2.85 -1.08
CA SER A 152 -3.03 1.46 -0.63
C SER A 152 -2.82 0.54 -1.84
N PRO A 153 -2.02 -0.54 -1.70
CA PRO A 153 -1.89 -1.57 -2.71
C PRO A 153 -3.25 -2.12 -3.10
N GLN A 154 -3.48 -2.32 -4.39
CA GLN A 154 -4.77 -2.75 -4.91
C GLN A 154 -4.59 -3.93 -5.85
N ASP A 155 -5.61 -4.77 -5.91
CA ASP A 155 -5.57 -5.90 -6.82
C ASP A 155 -5.60 -5.39 -8.27
N ILE A 156 -4.79 -6.00 -9.13
CA ILE A 156 -4.75 -5.70 -10.56
C ILE A 156 -6.12 -5.81 -11.21
N TYR A 157 -6.94 -6.79 -10.81
CA TYR A 157 -8.28 -6.98 -11.33
C TYR A 157 -9.21 -5.83 -10.94
N HIS A 158 -9.14 -5.32 -9.70
CA HIS A 158 -9.96 -4.19 -9.26
C HIS A 158 -9.63 -2.89 -10.01
N ILE A 159 -8.35 -2.67 -10.31
CA ILE A 159 -7.89 -1.50 -11.09
C ILE A 159 -8.34 -1.59 -12.54
N ILE A 160 -8.28 -2.78 -13.11
CA ILE A 160 -8.63 -3.01 -14.50
C ILE A 160 -10.16 -2.92 -14.66
N ALA A 161 -10.93 -3.58 -13.79
CA ALA A 161 -12.39 -3.65 -13.83
C ALA A 161 -13.05 -2.27 -13.70
N GLY A 162 -12.63 -1.44 -12.73
CA GLY A 162 -13.17 -0.08 -12.56
C GLY A 162 -12.85 0.87 -13.72
N LYS A 163 -11.87 0.51 -14.56
CA LYS A 163 -11.48 1.29 -15.74
C LYS A 163 -12.02 0.70 -17.06
N THR A 164 -12.62 -0.50 -17.07
CA THR A 164 -13.31 -1.09 -18.23
C THR A 164 -14.82 -0.86 -18.20
N LEU A 165 -15.41 -0.56 -17.04
CA LEU A 165 -16.85 -0.27 -16.89
C LEU A 165 -17.28 1.15 -17.31
N LYS A 166 -16.33 2.01 -17.72
CA LYS A 166 -16.63 3.28 -18.40
C LYS A 166 -16.37 3.11 -19.89
N GLN A 167 -17.30 2.47 -20.59
CA GLN A 167 -17.50 2.61 -22.02
C GLN A 167 -18.79 3.37 -22.24
#